data_AF-A0AAE1BCU2-F1
#
_entry.id   AF-A0AAE1BCU2-F1
#
_cell.length_a   1.000
_cell.length_b   1.000
_cell.length_c   1.000
_cell.angle_alpha   90.00
_cell.angle_beta   90.00
_cell.angle_gamma   90.00
#
_symmetry.space_group_name_H-M   'P 1'
#
loop_
_entity.id
_entity.type
_entity.pdbx_description
1 polymer ?
#
loop_
_entity_poly.entity_id
_entity_poly.type
_entity_poly.pdbx_seq_one_letter_code
_entity_poly.pdbx_strand_id
1 'polypeptide(L)'
;MTNLEIRNEVDTVMFAGHDTTATCTMWFLYCLAKYPEYQIKIQEEVDALLEGKNSDNIQWSNLSELPMLSLCLKETMRLYPPVPFIERELMEETVIDGHVIPPGTTIGVSILLLHRNPAVWKDQNEFKPERFTYGKTKGRDTFSYVPFSAGPRNCIGQNFAVNEVKVLISRMMRKYTVELVPSRPEPIRFPLTTLQSENGMWLRFKSRT
;
A
#
# COMPACT_ATOMS: atom_id res chain seq x y z
N MET A 1 2.49 15.37 29.00
CA MET A 1 1.17 14.92 28.55
C MET A 1 0.36 14.47 29.76
N THR A 2 -0.91 14.84 29.81
CA THR A 2 -1.90 14.27 30.73
C THR A 2 -2.31 12.87 30.26
N ASN A 3 -2.94 12.07 31.12
CA ASN A 3 -3.48 10.76 30.73
C ASN A 3 -4.51 10.86 29.59
N LEU A 4 -5.29 11.95 29.54
CA LEU A 4 -6.25 12.20 28.47
C LEU A 4 -5.53 12.46 27.14
N GLU A 5 -4.47 13.27 27.14
CA GLU A 5 -3.65 13.51 25.96
C GLU A 5 -3.02 12.20 25.45
N ILE A 6 -2.45 11.39 26.34
CA ILE A 6 -1.89 10.07 25.98
C ILE A 6 -2.95 9.19 25.32
N ARG A 7 -4.16 9.13 25.90
CA ARG A 7 -5.27 8.34 25.35
C ARG A 7 -5.65 8.82 23.95
N ASN A 8 -5.77 10.13 23.74
CA ASN A 8 -6.13 10.69 22.44
C ASN A 8 -5.08 10.37 21.36
N GLU A 9 -3.79 10.42 21.73
CA GLU A 9 -2.71 10.02 20.81
C GLU A 9 -2.77 8.53 20.49
N VAL A 10 -3.04 7.67 21.47
CA VAL A 10 -3.24 6.22 21.26
C VAL A 10 -4.42 5.96 20.33
N ASP A 11 -5.57 6.59 20.59
CA ASP A 11 -6.78 6.43 19.77
C ASP A 11 -6.50 6.85 18.31
N THR A 12 -5.76 7.94 18.10
CA THR A 12 -5.35 8.42 16.78
C THR A 12 -4.46 7.42 16.04
N VAL A 13 -3.43 6.88 16.71
CA VAL A 13 -2.49 5.92 16.10
C VAL A 13 -3.18 4.59 15.79
N MET A 14 -4.05 4.11 16.70
CA MET A 14 -4.80 2.87 16.50
C MET A 14 -5.75 2.97 15.31
N PHE A 15 -6.51 4.06 15.20
CA PHE A 15 -7.37 4.31 14.04
C PHE A 15 -6.56 4.38 12.74
N ALA A 16 -5.50 5.19 12.71
CA ALA A 16 -4.70 5.41 11.51
C ALA A 16 -3.99 4.13 11.05
N GLY A 17 -3.45 3.33 11.97
CA GLY A 17 -2.67 2.13 11.68
C GLY A 17 -3.52 0.89 11.36
N HIS A 18 -4.73 0.79 11.91
CA HIS A 18 -5.55 -0.42 11.75
C HIS A 18 -6.14 -0.52 10.34
N ASP A 19 -7.02 0.41 9.96
CA ASP A 19 -7.81 0.29 8.74
C ASP A 19 -6.95 0.43 7.49
N THR A 20 -5.91 1.26 7.52
CA THR A 20 -5.02 1.46 6.37
C THR A 20 -4.14 0.24 6.10
N THR A 21 -3.56 -0.38 7.13
CA THR A 21 -2.75 -1.60 7.00
C THR A 21 -3.60 -2.80 6.60
N ALA A 22 -4.80 -2.95 7.18
CA ALA A 22 -5.74 -4.01 6.81
C ALA A 22 -6.16 -3.88 5.34
N THR A 23 -6.50 -2.66 4.90
CA THR A 23 -6.85 -2.36 3.50
C THR A 23 -5.69 -2.66 2.55
N CYS A 24 -4.47 -2.23 2.90
CA CYS A 24 -3.25 -2.50 2.13
C CYS A 24 -3.03 -4.02 1.96
N THR A 25 -3.12 -4.76 3.07
CA THR A 25 -2.93 -6.22 3.08
C THR A 25 -3.98 -6.92 2.22
N MET A 26 -5.26 -6.52 2.34
CA MET A 26 -6.35 -7.07 1.54
C MET A 26 -6.09 -6.91 0.04
N TRP A 27 -5.74 -5.71 -0.41
CA TRP A 27 -5.44 -5.45 -1.82
C TRP A 27 -4.16 -6.13 -2.28
N PHE A 28 -3.17 -6.28 -1.40
CA PHE A 28 -1.94 -6.98 -1.74
C PHE A 28 -2.22 -8.46 -1.96
N LEU A 29 -2.97 -9.10 -1.06
CA LEU A 29 -3.41 -10.48 -1.23
C LEU A 29 -4.22 -10.69 -2.52
N TYR A 30 -5.09 -9.74 -2.86
CA TYR A 30 -5.80 -9.75 -4.14
C TYR A 30 -4.84 -9.70 -5.34
N CYS A 31 -3.84 -8.81 -5.32
CA CYS A 31 -2.85 -8.74 -6.38
C CYS A 31 -2.07 -10.06 -6.52
N LEU A 32 -1.65 -10.67 -5.40
CA LEU A 32 -0.93 -11.94 -5.42
C LEU A 32 -1.80 -13.09 -5.96
N ALA A 33 -3.09 -13.09 -5.65
CA ALA A 33 -4.03 -14.06 -6.18
C ALA A 33 -4.32 -13.87 -7.69
N LYS A 34 -4.35 -12.62 -8.14
CA LYS A 34 -4.57 -12.26 -9.56
C LYS A 34 -3.33 -12.48 -10.42
N TYR A 35 -2.14 -12.31 -9.87
CA TYR A 35 -0.85 -12.43 -10.56
C TYR A 35 0.03 -13.50 -9.88
N PRO A 36 -0.28 -14.80 -10.09
CA PRO A 36 0.38 -15.91 -9.40
C PRO A 36 1.89 -15.98 -9.65
N GLU A 37 2.39 -15.44 -10.76
CA GLU A 37 3.81 -15.37 -11.08
C GLU A 37 4.62 -14.54 -10.07
N TYR A 38 4.04 -13.48 -9.51
CA TYR A 38 4.69 -12.70 -8.46
C TYR A 38 4.55 -13.35 -7.09
N GLN A 39 3.42 -14.02 -6.85
CA GLN A 39 3.22 -14.81 -5.65
C GLN A 39 4.27 -15.93 -5.55
N ILE A 40 4.52 -16.68 -6.63
CA ILE A 40 5.55 -17.73 -6.66
C ILE A 40 6.93 -17.14 -6.36
N LYS A 41 7.32 -16.02 -7.00
CA LYS A 41 8.61 -15.38 -6.74
C LYS A 41 8.77 -14.92 -5.29
N ILE A 42 7.70 -14.40 -4.66
CA ILE A 42 7.74 -14.00 -3.25
C ILE A 42 7.81 -15.23 -2.35
N GLN A 43 7.10 -16.30 -2.69
CA GLN A 43 7.18 -17.58 -1.98
C GLN A 43 8.62 -18.13 -2.00
N GLU A 44 9.25 -18.19 -3.18
CA GLU A 44 10.66 -18.58 -3.34
C GLU A 44 11.61 -17.67 -2.56
N GLU A 45 11.40 -16.35 -2.62
CA GLU A 45 12.17 -15.34 -1.86
C GLU A 45 12.09 -15.59 -0.34
N VAL A 46 10.89 -15.86 0.17
CA VAL A 46 10.66 -16.12 1.60
C VAL A 46 11.24 -17.48 2.01
N ASP A 47 11.11 -18.50 1.17
CA ASP A 47 11.63 -19.84 1.45
C ASP A 47 13.16 -19.82 1.50
N ALA A 48 13.82 -19.15 0.56
CA ALA A 48 15.27 -18.95 0.55
C ALA A 48 15.75 -18.17 1.77
N LEU A 49 15.02 -17.12 2.17
CA LEU A 49 15.33 -16.32 3.36
C LEU A 49 15.28 -17.14 4.66
N LEU A 50 14.43 -18.18 4.70
CA LEU A 50 14.21 -19.03 5.88
C LEU A 50 14.97 -20.36 5.83
N GLU A 51 15.65 -20.65 4.72
CA GLU A 51 16.41 -21.88 4.55
C GLU A 51 17.45 -22.04 5.67
N GLY A 52 17.47 -23.23 6.30
CA GLY A 52 18.38 -23.54 7.41
C GLY A 52 18.05 -22.87 8.74
N LYS A 53 16.97 -22.07 8.84
CA LYS A 53 16.53 -21.48 10.13
C LYS A 53 15.63 -22.43 10.90
N ASN A 54 15.80 -22.44 12.23
CA ASN A 54 15.00 -23.26 13.15
C ASN A 54 13.57 -22.73 13.37
N SER A 55 13.19 -21.62 12.71
CA SER A 55 11.91 -20.94 12.93
C SER A 55 11.46 -20.22 11.66
N ASP A 56 10.15 -20.26 11.39
CA ASP A 56 9.49 -19.45 10.35
C ASP A 56 9.29 -17.97 10.76
N ASN A 57 9.88 -17.52 11.87
CA ASN A 57 9.75 -16.15 12.34
C ASN A 57 10.63 -15.19 11.54
N ILE A 58 10.00 -14.23 10.87
CA ILE A 58 10.68 -13.12 10.19
C ILE A 58 11.33 -12.20 11.23
N GLN A 59 12.66 -12.08 11.17
CA GLN A 59 13.42 -11.17 12.04
C GLN A 59 13.52 -9.77 11.42
N TRP A 60 13.83 -8.77 12.26
CA TRP A 60 13.98 -7.39 11.79
C TRP A 60 15.01 -7.24 10.66
N SER A 61 16.17 -7.92 10.79
CA SER A 61 17.22 -7.92 9.77
C SER A 61 16.77 -8.49 8.42
N ASN A 62 15.79 -9.38 8.43
CA ASN A 62 15.29 -10.01 7.21
C ASN A 62 14.40 -9.08 6.39
N LEU A 63 13.85 -8.01 6.97
CA LEU A 63 12.91 -7.12 6.28
C LEU A 63 13.57 -6.35 5.12
N SER A 64 14.89 -6.15 5.16
CA SER A 64 15.67 -5.59 4.05
C SER A 64 15.94 -6.59 2.92
N GLU A 65 15.77 -7.89 3.17
CA GLU A 65 16.12 -9.00 2.26
C GLU A 65 14.90 -9.54 1.49
N LEU A 66 13.87 -8.71 1.30
CA LEU A 66 12.62 -9.07 0.62
C LEU A 66 12.35 -8.15 -0.59
N PRO A 67 13.24 -8.09 -1.60
CA PRO A 67 13.13 -7.15 -2.71
C PRO A 67 11.87 -7.35 -3.56
N MET A 68 11.50 -8.57 -3.95
CA MET A 68 10.32 -8.85 -4.77
C MET A 68 9.04 -8.48 -4.04
N LEU A 69 8.91 -8.87 -2.77
CA LEU A 69 7.79 -8.46 -1.93
C LEU A 69 7.70 -6.93 -1.85
N SER A 70 8.84 -6.25 -1.65
CA SER A 70 8.89 -4.79 -1.57
C SER A 70 8.42 -4.11 -2.87
N LEU A 71 8.78 -4.66 -4.03
CA LEU A 71 8.34 -4.15 -5.33
C LEU A 71 6.83 -4.34 -5.51
N CYS A 72 6.31 -5.52 -5.17
CA CYS A 72 4.89 -5.84 -5.28
C CYS A 72 4.04 -5.02 -4.31
N LEU A 73 4.52 -4.77 -3.09
CA LEU A 73 3.86 -3.91 -2.11
C LEU A 73 3.76 -2.46 -2.63
N LYS A 74 4.83 -1.93 -3.24
CA LYS A 74 4.81 -0.59 -3.84
C LYS A 74 3.79 -0.50 -4.98
N GLU A 75 3.78 -1.49 -5.88
CA GLU A 75 2.81 -1.51 -6.98
C GLU A 75 1.37 -1.74 -6.50
N THR A 76 1.19 -2.49 -5.42
CA THR A 76 -0.10 -2.62 -4.75
C THR A 76 -0.57 -1.27 -4.26
N MET A 77 0.26 -0.51 -3.53
CA MET A 77 -0.13 0.82 -3.04
C MET A 77 -0.29 1.86 -4.16
N ARG A 78 0.34 1.66 -5.32
CA ARG A 78 0.10 2.49 -6.51
C ARG A 78 -1.30 2.28 -7.07
N LEU A 79 -1.70 1.03 -7.25
CA LEU A 79 -3.03 0.71 -7.77
C LEU A 79 -4.11 0.89 -6.69
N TYR A 80 -3.83 0.51 -5.47
CA TYR A 80 -4.81 0.45 -4.38
C TYR A 80 -4.27 1.20 -3.16
N PRO A 81 -4.09 2.53 -3.26
CA PRO A 81 -3.63 3.32 -2.13
C PRO A 81 -4.66 3.22 -1.01
N PRO A 82 -4.28 2.81 0.22
CA PRO A 82 -5.23 2.67 1.32
C PRO A 82 -6.01 3.95 1.60
N VAL A 83 -5.35 5.11 1.48
CA VAL A 83 -5.97 6.44 1.53
C VAL A 83 -6.06 6.98 0.09
N PRO A 84 -7.25 7.03 -0.53
CA PRO A 84 -7.39 7.34 -1.95
C PRO A 84 -7.38 8.84 -2.28
N PHE A 85 -7.64 9.72 -1.31
CA PHE A 85 -7.61 11.17 -1.47
C PHE A 85 -7.14 11.86 -0.19
N ILE A 86 -6.60 13.08 -0.31
CA ILE A 86 -6.25 13.98 0.79
C ILE A 86 -6.75 15.38 0.49
N GLU A 87 -7.08 16.16 1.51
CA GLU A 87 -7.63 17.50 1.34
C GLU A 87 -7.07 18.51 2.34
N ARG A 88 -7.07 19.79 1.97
CA ARG A 88 -6.70 20.91 2.84
C ARG A 88 -7.61 22.09 2.56
N GLU A 89 -8.09 22.76 3.60
CA GLU A 89 -8.72 24.06 3.47
C GLU A 89 -7.64 25.16 3.50
N LEU A 90 -7.71 26.08 2.55
CA LEU A 90 -6.83 27.24 2.49
C LEU A 90 -7.26 28.28 3.52
N MET A 91 -6.36 28.67 4.42
CA MET A 91 -6.63 29.69 5.44
C MET A 91 -6.35 31.11 4.94
N GLU A 92 -5.60 31.23 3.85
CA GLU A 92 -5.21 32.49 3.23
C GLU A 92 -5.25 32.36 1.71
N GLU A 93 -5.29 33.49 1.03
CA GLU A 93 -5.17 33.53 -0.43
C GLU A 93 -3.86 32.85 -0.86
N THR A 94 -3.97 31.88 -1.77
CA THR A 94 -2.82 31.08 -2.21
C THR A 94 -2.77 31.04 -3.73
N VAL A 95 -1.58 31.19 -4.31
CA VAL A 95 -1.37 31.04 -5.75
C VAL A 95 -0.92 29.62 -6.07
N ILE A 96 -1.72 28.89 -6.86
CA ILE A 96 -1.38 27.55 -7.36
C ILE A 96 -1.36 27.58 -8.88
N ASP A 97 -0.22 27.24 -9.47
CA ASP A 97 -0.03 27.22 -10.93
C ASP A 97 -0.49 28.53 -11.62
N GLY A 98 -0.14 29.67 -11.01
CA GLY A 98 -0.50 31.01 -11.49
C GLY A 98 -1.94 31.45 -11.19
N HIS A 99 -2.78 30.61 -10.58
CA HIS A 99 -4.16 30.92 -10.24
C HIS A 99 -4.28 31.35 -8.78
N VAL A 100 -4.92 32.49 -8.54
CA VAL A 100 -5.24 32.98 -7.19
C VAL A 100 -6.45 32.23 -6.66
N ILE A 101 -6.29 31.55 -5.53
CA ILE A 101 -7.35 30.77 -4.88
C ILE A 101 -7.71 31.44 -3.55
N PRO A 102 -9.01 31.73 -3.31
CA PRO A 102 -9.43 32.44 -2.11
C PRO A 102 -9.38 31.56 -0.85
N PRO A 103 -9.24 32.17 0.34
CA PRO A 103 -9.36 31.48 1.61
C PRO A 103 -10.75 30.83 1.77
N GLY A 104 -10.82 29.74 2.54
CA GLY A 104 -12.01 28.89 2.69
C GLY A 104 -12.19 27.88 1.57
N THR A 105 -11.30 27.83 0.57
CA THR A 105 -11.35 26.82 -0.50
C THR A 105 -10.71 25.52 -0.04
N THR A 106 -11.41 24.39 -0.20
CA THR A 106 -10.83 23.05 0.00
C THR A 106 -10.12 22.56 -1.27
N ILE A 107 -8.82 22.31 -1.17
CA ILE A 107 -8.01 21.70 -2.23
C ILE A 107 -7.84 20.21 -1.94
N GLY A 108 -8.26 19.38 -2.90
CA GLY A 108 -8.15 17.93 -2.84
C GLY A 108 -7.10 17.38 -3.81
N VAL A 109 -6.34 16.38 -3.37
CA VAL A 109 -5.46 15.57 -4.23
C VAL A 109 -5.99 14.14 -4.24
N SER A 110 -6.46 13.68 -5.41
CA SER A 110 -6.81 12.28 -5.60
C SER A 110 -5.55 11.44 -5.84
N ILE A 111 -5.07 10.79 -4.80
CA ILE A 111 -3.93 9.85 -4.87
C ILE A 111 -4.26 8.70 -5.83
N LEU A 112 -5.50 8.22 -5.80
CA LEU A 112 -5.98 7.14 -6.67
C LEU A 112 -5.85 7.47 -8.17
N LEU A 113 -6.18 8.71 -8.57
CA LEU A 113 -6.06 9.18 -9.95
C LEU A 113 -4.62 9.58 -10.29
N LEU A 114 -3.91 10.24 -9.37
CA LEU A 114 -2.50 10.61 -9.52
C LEU A 114 -1.63 9.40 -9.84
N HIS A 115 -1.83 8.30 -9.11
CA HIS A 115 -1.09 7.04 -9.31
C HIS A 115 -1.50 6.29 -10.58
N ARG A 116 -2.52 6.78 -11.29
CA ARG A 116 -3.01 6.27 -12.58
C ARG A 116 -2.91 7.28 -13.71
N ASN A 117 -2.25 8.41 -13.50
CA ASN A 117 -2.09 9.42 -14.53
C ASN A 117 -1.30 8.81 -15.72
N PRO A 118 -1.89 8.65 -16.92
CA PRO A 118 -1.21 8.04 -18.07
C PRO A 118 -0.01 8.85 -18.58
N ALA A 119 0.04 10.15 -18.27
CA ALA A 119 1.20 10.99 -18.60
C ALA A 119 2.46 10.58 -17.81
N VAL A 120 2.28 9.95 -16.66
CA VAL A 120 3.37 9.51 -15.75
C VAL A 120 3.53 7.99 -15.78
N TRP A 121 2.42 7.26 -15.79
CA TRP A 121 2.37 5.81 -15.64
C TRP A 121 1.90 5.14 -16.94
N LYS A 122 2.84 4.71 -17.80
CA LYS A 122 2.50 3.87 -18.96
C LYS A 122 1.84 2.56 -18.51
N ASP A 123 0.81 2.08 -19.20
CA ASP A 123 0.03 0.91 -18.77
C ASP A 123 -0.48 1.05 -17.33
N GLN A 124 -1.03 2.22 -16.99
CA GLN A 124 -1.37 2.65 -15.63
C GLN A 124 -2.25 1.67 -14.83
N ASN A 125 -3.04 0.84 -15.52
CA ASN A 125 -3.94 -0.11 -14.88
C ASN A 125 -3.33 -1.50 -14.65
N GLU A 126 -2.19 -1.78 -15.27
CA GLU A 126 -1.48 -3.05 -15.14
C GLU A 126 -0.65 -3.10 -13.86
N PHE A 127 -0.65 -4.26 -13.20
CA PHE A 127 0.23 -4.53 -12.05
C PHE A 127 1.62 -4.92 -12.56
N LYS A 128 2.57 -3.97 -12.49
CA LYS A 128 3.97 -4.20 -12.91
C LYS A 128 4.95 -3.78 -11.81
N PRO A 129 5.25 -4.65 -10.82
CA PRO A 129 6.22 -4.41 -9.76
C PRO A 129 7.59 -3.89 -10.25
N GLU A 130 7.99 -4.26 -11.47
CA GLU A 130 9.24 -3.83 -12.09
C GLU A 130 9.32 -2.32 -12.29
N ARG A 131 8.23 -1.56 -12.20
CA ARG A 131 8.24 -0.07 -12.22
C ARG A 131 9.07 0.54 -11.08
N PHE A 132 9.28 -0.23 -10.02
CA PHE A 132 10.00 0.19 -8.83
C PHE A 132 11.39 -0.43 -8.71
N THR A 133 11.86 -1.17 -9.71
CA THR A 133 13.25 -1.65 -9.72
C THR A 133 14.22 -0.47 -9.86
N TYR A 134 15.44 -0.69 -9.38
CA TYR A 134 16.50 0.30 -9.47
C TYR A 134 16.68 0.79 -10.91
N GLY A 135 16.81 2.10 -11.09
CA GLY A 135 16.96 2.75 -12.40
C GLY A 135 15.64 3.10 -13.11
N LYS A 136 14.56 2.33 -12.95
CA LYS A 136 13.25 2.60 -13.59
C LYS A 136 12.43 3.71 -12.92
N THR A 137 12.83 4.11 -11.71
CA THR A 137 12.29 5.27 -11.01
C THR A 137 13.05 6.56 -11.29
N LYS A 138 14.23 6.48 -11.94
CA LYS A 138 15.09 7.63 -12.19
C LYS A 138 14.40 8.61 -13.13
N GLY A 139 14.34 9.88 -12.74
CA GLY A 139 13.69 10.94 -13.52
C GLY A 139 12.17 11.02 -13.37
N ARG A 140 11.55 10.14 -12.55
CA ARG A 140 10.15 10.32 -12.16
C ARG A 140 10.06 11.39 -11.08
N ASP A 141 9.09 12.28 -11.21
CA ASP A 141 8.79 13.28 -10.19
C ASP A 141 8.46 12.60 -8.84
N THR A 142 9.01 13.11 -7.73
CA THR A 142 8.84 12.51 -6.40
C THR A 142 7.39 12.52 -5.92
N PHE A 143 6.59 13.48 -6.36
CA PHE A 143 5.16 13.59 -6.04
C PHE A 143 4.27 12.73 -6.95
N SER A 144 4.83 12.08 -7.98
CA SER A 144 4.07 11.12 -8.80
C SER A 144 3.67 9.84 -8.05
N TYR A 145 4.34 9.53 -6.93
CA TYR A 145 4.10 8.35 -6.11
C TYR A 145 4.11 8.71 -4.61
N VAL A 146 2.93 9.01 -4.08
CA VAL A 146 2.72 9.49 -2.70
C VAL A 146 1.71 8.63 -1.91
N PRO A 147 1.89 7.30 -1.79
CA PRO A 147 0.96 6.43 -1.06
C PRO A 147 0.87 6.75 0.44
N PHE A 148 1.87 7.46 0.98
CA PHE A 148 1.95 7.93 2.36
C PHE A 148 1.88 9.46 2.45
N SER A 149 1.28 10.11 1.44
CA SER A 149 1.35 11.56 1.23
C SER A 149 2.81 12.05 1.08
N ALA A 150 3.03 13.36 1.14
CA ALA A 150 4.34 14.00 1.06
C ALA A 150 4.38 15.29 1.88
N GLY A 151 5.59 15.83 2.05
CA GLY A 151 5.81 17.08 2.80
C GLY A 151 5.65 16.90 4.32
N PRO A 152 5.39 18.00 5.06
CA PRO A 152 5.42 18.00 6.53
C PRO A 152 4.28 17.21 7.19
N ARG A 153 3.28 16.78 6.42
CA ARG A 153 2.14 15.97 6.88
C ARG A 153 2.13 14.60 6.19
N ASN A 154 3.30 14.09 5.82
CA ASN A 154 3.43 12.70 5.38
C ASN A 154 3.18 11.73 6.54
N CYS A 155 2.90 10.47 6.22
CA CYS A 155 2.58 9.47 7.23
C CYS A 155 3.80 9.14 8.10
N ILE A 156 3.70 9.46 9.40
CA ILE A 156 4.72 9.10 10.40
C ILE A 156 4.84 7.57 10.58
N GLY A 157 3.76 6.83 10.33
CA GLY A 157 3.70 5.37 10.46
C GLY A 157 4.22 4.58 9.25
N GLN A 158 4.71 5.24 8.19
CA GLN A 158 5.08 4.59 6.93
C GLN A 158 6.02 3.39 7.11
N ASN A 159 7.10 3.56 7.90
CA ASN A 159 8.08 2.48 8.10
C ASN A 159 7.48 1.32 8.88
N PHE A 160 6.66 1.61 9.90
CA PHE A 160 5.98 0.59 10.68
C PHE A 160 5.00 -0.20 9.81
N ALA A 161 4.13 0.47 9.06
CA ALA A 161 3.13 -0.16 8.20
C ALA A 161 3.79 -1.04 7.12
N VAL A 162 4.85 -0.55 6.46
CA VAL A 162 5.57 -1.35 5.45
C VAL A 162 6.18 -2.62 6.06
N ASN A 163 6.77 -2.50 7.26
CA ASN A 163 7.38 -3.62 7.95
C ASN A 163 6.33 -4.62 8.47
N GLU A 164 5.22 -4.13 9.00
CA GLU A 164 4.09 -4.95 9.44
C GLU A 164 3.51 -5.78 8.29
N VAL A 165 3.21 -5.14 7.15
CA VAL A 165 2.73 -5.84 5.95
C VAL A 165 3.76 -6.83 5.45
N LYS A 166 5.05 -6.49 5.44
CA LYS A 166 6.13 -7.42 5.07
C LYS A 166 6.14 -8.68 5.94
N VAL A 167 6.08 -8.53 7.26
CA VAL A 167 6.04 -9.67 8.19
C VAL A 167 4.80 -10.52 7.91
N LEU A 168 3.63 -9.89 7.82
CA LEU A 168 2.36 -10.58 7.63
C LEU A 168 2.32 -11.35 6.31
N ILE A 169 2.64 -10.69 5.20
CA ILE A 169 2.65 -11.30 3.86
C ILE A 169 3.71 -12.40 3.79
N SER A 170 4.92 -12.20 4.31
CA SER A 170 5.95 -13.24 4.29
C SER A 170 5.50 -14.51 5.02
N ARG A 171 4.89 -14.36 6.21
CA ARG A 171 4.36 -15.50 6.96
C ARG A 171 3.21 -16.20 6.24
N MET A 172 2.35 -15.45 5.54
CA MET A 172 1.30 -16.03 4.73
C MET A 172 1.86 -16.75 3.51
N MET A 173 2.80 -16.13 2.78
CA MET A 173 3.43 -16.72 1.61
C MET A 173 4.20 -17.97 1.97
N ARG A 174 4.86 -18.04 3.14
CA ARG A 174 5.49 -19.28 3.63
C ARG A 174 4.49 -20.43 3.76
N LYS A 175 3.25 -20.16 4.17
CA LYS A 175 2.28 -21.20 4.57
C LYS A 175 1.16 -21.44 3.56
N TYR A 176 0.89 -20.49 2.69
CA TYR A 176 -0.30 -20.50 1.85
C TYR A 176 -0.03 -19.99 0.44
N THR A 177 -0.74 -20.60 -0.51
CA THR A 177 -1.02 -20.05 -1.83
C THR A 177 -2.43 -19.48 -1.82
N VAL A 178 -2.57 -18.24 -2.26
CA VAL A 178 -3.81 -17.47 -2.30
C VAL A 178 -4.31 -17.42 -3.73
N GLU A 179 -5.59 -17.72 -3.93
CA GLU A 179 -6.24 -17.80 -5.23
C GLU A 179 -7.53 -16.97 -5.26
N LEU A 180 -7.87 -16.46 -6.44
CA LEU A 180 -9.20 -15.90 -6.69
C LEU A 180 -10.25 -17.01 -6.61
N VAL A 181 -11.46 -16.67 -6.17
CA VAL A 181 -12.62 -17.58 -6.22
C VAL A 181 -13.32 -17.39 -7.56
N PRO A 182 -13.24 -18.34 -8.52
CA PRO A 182 -13.70 -18.11 -9.90
C PRO A 182 -15.19 -17.79 -10.04
N SER A 183 -16.01 -18.23 -9.07
CA SER A 183 -17.45 -17.97 -9.04
C SER A 183 -17.85 -16.62 -8.45
N ARG A 184 -16.88 -15.81 -7.99
CA ARG A 184 -17.12 -14.51 -7.37
C ARG A 184 -16.65 -13.39 -8.33
N PRO A 185 -17.36 -12.24 -8.36
CA PRO A 185 -16.95 -11.11 -9.19
C PRO A 185 -15.63 -10.50 -8.72
N GLU A 186 -14.95 -9.77 -9.61
CA GLU A 186 -13.80 -8.95 -9.21
C GLU A 186 -14.21 -7.88 -8.18
N PRO A 187 -13.33 -7.53 -7.23
CA PRO A 187 -13.58 -6.51 -6.23
C PRO A 187 -13.76 -5.13 -6.87
N ILE A 188 -14.85 -4.44 -6.52
CA ILE A 188 -15.13 -3.08 -6.98
C ILE A 188 -14.54 -2.09 -5.98
N ARG A 189 -13.59 -1.27 -6.43
CA ARG A 189 -12.97 -0.22 -5.61
C ARG A 189 -14.03 0.79 -5.15
N PHE A 190 -14.15 0.95 -3.84
CA PHE A 190 -15.06 1.89 -3.22
C PHE A 190 -14.29 2.86 -2.32
N PRO A 191 -14.02 4.09 -2.78
CA PRO A 191 -13.26 5.07 -2.01
C PRO A 191 -14.14 5.68 -0.91
N LEU A 192 -13.93 5.23 0.34
CA LEU A 192 -14.41 5.89 1.55
C LEU A 192 -13.22 6.57 2.25
N THR A 193 -13.18 6.57 3.58
CA THR A 193 -11.98 6.91 4.36
C THR A 193 -10.78 6.07 3.96
N THR A 194 -11.00 4.77 3.73
CA THR A 194 -10.05 3.88 3.08
C THR A 194 -10.61 3.32 1.77
N LEU A 195 -9.73 2.85 0.89
CA LEU A 195 -10.14 2.23 -0.37
C LEU A 195 -10.65 0.79 -0.13
N GLN A 196 -11.95 0.63 0.05
CA GLN A 196 -12.57 -0.67 0.32
C GLN A 196 -13.01 -1.38 -0.95
N SER A 197 -13.51 -2.62 -0.80
CA SER A 197 -14.22 -3.35 -1.86
C SER A 197 -15.72 -3.31 -1.60
N GLU A 198 -16.50 -2.76 -2.52
CA GLU A 198 -17.97 -2.63 -2.40
C GLU A 198 -18.67 -3.99 -2.28
N ASN A 199 -18.22 -4.97 -3.06
CA ASN A 199 -18.79 -6.32 -3.15
C ASN A 199 -17.99 -7.36 -2.34
N GLY A 200 -17.14 -6.89 -1.43
CA GLY A 200 -16.27 -7.73 -0.59
C GLY A 200 -15.02 -8.25 -1.31
N MET A 201 -14.18 -9.00 -0.59
CA MET A 201 -12.95 -9.60 -1.10
C MET A 201 -12.97 -11.10 -0.87
N TRP A 202 -13.10 -11.88 -1.95
CA TRP A 202 -13.26 -13.34 -1.87
C TRP A 202 -11.98 -14.03 -2.36
N LEU A 203 -11.18 -14.53 -1.42
CA LEU A 203 -9.93 -15.24 -1.69
C LEU A 203 -9.96 -16.63 -1.08
N ARG A 204 -9.33 -17.60 -1.74
CA ARG A 204 -9.14 -18.97 -1.25
C ARG A 204 -7.69 -19.15 -0.85
N PHE A 205 -7.46 -19.74 0.32
CA PHE A 205 -6.14 -20.08 0.83
C PHE A 205 -5.93 -21.60 0.74
N LYS A 206 -4.86 -22.02 0.07
CA LYS A 206 -4.39 -23.41 0.01
C LYS A 206 -3.11 -23.53 0.81
N SER A 207 -3.02 -24.53 1.71
CA SER A 207 -1.77 -24.77 2.44
C SER A 207 -0.64 -25.11 1.47
N ARG A 208 0.54 -24.53 1.70
CA ARG A 208 1.79 -24.98 1.11
C ARG A 208 2.36 -26.10 1.98
N THR A 209 3.06 -27.03 1.35
CA THR A 209 3.82 -28.10 2.00
C THR A 209 5.26 -27.67 2.20
#